data_AF-A0AAD7ENG6-F1
#
_entry.id   AF-A0AAD7ENG6-F1
#
_cell.length_a   1.000
_cell.length_b   1.000
_cell.length_c   1.000
_cell.angle_alpha   90.00
_cell.angle_beta   90.00
_cell.angle_gamma   90.00
#
_symmetry.space_group_name_H-M   'P 1'
#
loop_
_entity.id
_entity.type
_entity.pdbx_description
1 polymer ?
#
loop_
_entity_poly.entity_id
_entity_poly.type
_entity_poly.pdbx_seq_one_letter_code
_entity_poly.pdbx_strand_id
1 'polypeptide(L)'
;MPFGEIVCGSPGSGKSTYCYGKHQLFTALNRPISIVNLDPANDSIPYPCAIDIASLITLQDVMAEHGLGPNGGLLYCMEYLEANFDWLEERLRALGRDAYVLFDLPGQVELSTNHDALKNIVEKLAKRSGFRLAVVHLCDAHYVTDAAKYISVLLLSLRTMLHLELPHVNVLSKIDLIAQYGDLDFNLDFYTEVQDLSYLENALSASTPRFAALNMAMVSLIEDYSLVGFETLAVEDKSSMLHLTRAIDRATGYIFVPPPSSAVPPGTVDTADPSDAAARPNSYALFSSAAGPMRAGPADDVRDVQERWIDGKEAWDAWERREWRREGETVRDEAARAGAGAGAGAGAGAGAGKGAGGIKIRERRPPEGEGRDVEMV
;
A
#
# COMPACT_ATOMS: atom_id res chain seq x y z
N MET A 1 -20.14 8.04 -0.80
CA MET A 1 -19.01 8.97 -0.63
C MET A 1 -17.77 8.29 -1.15
N PRO A 2 -17.02 8.89 -2.10
CA PRO A 2 -15.89 8.21 -2.72
C PRO A 2 -14.64 8.29 -1.83
N PHE A 3 -13.81 7.27 -1.92
CA PHE A 3 -12.54 7.16 -1.20
C PHE A 3 -11.41 7.04 -2.22
N GLY A 4 -10.22 7.50 -1.86
CA GLY A 4 -9.08 7.30 -2.75
C GLY A 4 -7.72 7.37 -2.10
N GLU A 5 -6.76 6.86 -2.84
CA GLU A 5 -5.34 6.84 -2.49
C GLU A 5 -4.56 7.63 -3.52
N ILE A 6 -3.80 8.60 -3.06
CA ILE A 6 -2.83 9.31 -3.89
C ILE A 6 -1.51 8.56 -3.75
N VAL A 7 -1.12 7.80 -4.77
CA VAL A 7 0.11 7.01 -4.74
C VAL A 7 1.25 7.86 -5.27
N CYS A 8 2.19 8.21 -4.39
CA CYS A 8 3.36 9.02 -4.72
C CYS A 8 4.66 8.33 -4.28
N GLY A 9 5.79 8.86 -4.74
CA GLY A 9 7.11 8.31 -4.42
C GLY A 9 8.09 8.45 -5.58
N SER A 10 9.38 8.29 -5.28
CA SER A 10 10.46 8.47 -6.25
C SER A 10 10.36 7.53 -7.46
N PRO A 11 11.05 7.83 -8.58
CA PRO A 11 11.09 6.93 -9.72
C PRO A 11 11.65 5.57 -9.28
N GLY A 12 11.01 4.48 -9.70
CA GLY A 12 11.43 3.13 -9.34
C GLY A 12 11.00 2.66 -7.95
N SER A 13 10.32 3.46 -7.12
CA SER A 13 9.84 3.01 -5.80
C SER A 13 8.73 1.94 -5.85
N GLY A 14 8.19 1.64 -7.04
CA GLY A 14 7.20 0.58 -7.24
C GLY A 14 5.74 1.02 -7.22
N LYS A 15 5.43 2.30 -7.48
CA LYS A 15 4.06 2.85 -7.55
C LYS A 15 3.10 2.03 -8.41
N SER A 16 3.40 1.88 -9.69
CA SER A 16 2.52 1.14 -10.61
C SER A 16 2.43 -0.36 -10.26
N THR A 17 3.50 -0.94 -9.72
CA THR A 17 3.50 -2.33 -9.19
C THR A 17 2.58 -2.47 -7.99
N TYR A 18 2.63 -1.53 -7.05
CA TYR A 18 1.72 -1.45 -5.91
C TYR A 18 0.27 -1.28 -6.36
N CYS A 19 -0.02 -0.37 -7.30
CA CYS A 19 -1.35 -0.18 -7.87
C CYS A 19 -1.90 -1.48 -8.46
N TYR A 20 -1.08 -2.21 -9.22
CA TYR A 20 -1.49 -3.50 -9.79
C TYR A 20 -1.71 -4.58 -8.73
N GLY A 21 -0.77 -4.75 -7.79
CA GLY A 21 -0.91 -5.71 -6.69
C GLY A 21 -2.14 -5.42 -5.84
N LYS A 22 -2.45 -4.15 -5.59
CA LYS A 22 -3.66 -3.74 -4.87
C LYS A 22 -4.93 -4.04 -5.65
N HIS A 23 -4.94 -3.80 -6.96
CA HIS A 23 -6.05 -4.19 -7.81
C HIS A 23 -6.29 -5.71 -7.77
N GLN A 24 -5.23 -6.53 -7.86
CA GLN A 24 -5.34 -7.99 -7.74
C GLN A 24 -5.87 -8.42 -6.37
N LEU A 25 -5.35 -7.86 -5.28
CA LEU A 25 -5.82 -8.13 -3.93
C LEU A 25 -7.30 -7.77 -3.78
N PHE A 26 -7.71 -6.57 -4.21
CA PHE A 26 -9.09 -6.10 -4.08
C PHE A 26 -10.04 -6.92 -4.94
N THR A 27 -9.63 -7.32 -6.15
CA THR A 27 -10.37 -8.25 -7.00
C THR A 27 -10.57 -9.59 -6.29
N ALA A 28 -9.52 -10.14 -5.67
CA ALA A 28 -9.60 -11.40 -4.91
C ALA A 28 -10.47 -11.28 -3.65
N LEU A 29 -10.56 -10.08 -3.06
CA LEU A 29 -11.43 -9.78 -1.92
C LEU A 29 -12.85 -9.37 -2.33
N ASN A 30 -13.18 -9.39 -3.63
CA ASN A 30 -14.44 -8.85 -4.16
C ASN A 30 -14.73 -7.40 -3.72
N ARG A 31 -13.68 -6.61 -3.48
CA ARG A 31 -13.77 -5.17 -3.17
C ARG A 31 -13.60 -4.40 -4.48
N PRO A 32 -14.58 -3.59 -4.91
CA PRO A 32 -14.45 -2.82 -6.13
C PRO A 32 -13.34 -1.77 -5.99
N ILE A 33 -12.51 -1.64 -7.02
CA ILE A 33 -11.42 -0.68 -7.10
C ILE A 33 -11.25 -0.20 -8.54
N SER A 34 -10.96 1.07 -8.70
CA SER A 34 -10.65 1.69 -9.99
C SER A 34 -9.28 2.34 -9.92
N ILE A 35 -8.43 2.13 -10.94
CA ILE A 35 -7.15 2.81 -11.04
C ILE A 35 -7.26 3.95 -12.05
N VAL A 36 -6.77 5.12 -11.65
CA VAL A 36 -6.63 6.32 -12.48
C VAL A 36 -5.14 6.57 -12.67
N ASN A 37 -4.68 6.46 -13.91
CA ASN A 37 -3.32 6.82 -14.29
C ASN A 37 -3.22 8.32 -14.51
N LEU A 38 -2.41 9.00 -13.70
CA LEU A 38 -2.06 10.41 -13.87
C LEU A 38 -0.60 10.60 -14.32
N ASP A 39 0.12 9.52 -14.68
CA ASP A 39 1.45 9.60 -15.28
C ASP A 39 1.35 9.67 -16.83
N PRO A 40 1.61 10.85 -17.45
CA PRO A 40 1.52 11.04 -18.89
C PRO A 40 2.75 10.50 -19.65
N ALA A 41 3.76 9.98 -18.94
CA ALA A 41 4.95 9.35 -19.54
C ALA A 41 4.89 7.82 -19.49
N ASN A 42 3.82 7.23 -18.96
CA ASN A 42 3.69 5.79 -18.81
C ASN A 42 3.13 5.15 -20.08
N ASP A 43 4.03 4.67 -20.95
CA ASP A 43 3.66 4.04 -22.23
C ASP A 43 3.11 2.60 -22.07
N SER A 44 3.31 1.96 -20.90
CA SER A 44 2.92 0.56 -20.68
C SER A 44 2.30 0.35 -19.30
N ILE A 45 1.00 0.62 -19.23
CA ILE A 45 0.21 0.45 -18.01
C ILE A 45 0.00 -1.05 -17.73
N PRO A 46 0.48 -1.60 -16.60
CA PRO A 46 0.44 -3.04 -16.32
C PRO A 46 -0.91 -3.52 -15.74
N TYR A 47 -1.88 -2.62 -15.58
CA TYR A 47 -3.14 -2.88 -14.88
C TYR A 47 -4.36 -2.39 -15.67
N PRO A 48 -5.58 -2.87 -15.34
CA PRO A 48 -6.82 -2.31 -15.88
C PRO A 48 -6.97 -0.85 -15.45
N CYS A 49 -6.79 0.07 -16.39
CA CYS A 49 -6.89 1.51 -16.16
C CYS A 49 -8.32 1.99 -16.43
N ALA A 50 -8.95 2.63 -15.45
CA ALA A 50 -10.30 3.17 -15.59
C ALA A 50 -10.29 4.57 -16.25
N ILE A 51 -9.31 5.40 -15.90
CA ILE A 51 -9.11 6.74 -16.48
C ILE A 51 -7.61 6.93 -16.69
N ASP A 52 -7.24 7.38 -17.88
CA ASP A 52 -5.85 7.61 -18.26
C ASP A 52 -5.65 9.04 -18.76
N ILE A 53 -4.73 9.76 -18.12
CA ILE A 53 -4.34 11.13 -18.50
C ILE A 53 -3.81 11.20 -19.94
N ALA A 54 -3.25 10.11 -20.48
CA ALA A 54 -2.77 10.08 -21.86
C ALA A 54 -3.88 10.36 -22.89
N SER A 55 -5.15 10.16 -22.53
CA SER A 55 -6.30 10.54 -23.37
C SER A 55 -6.67 12.03 -23.33
N LEU A 56 -6.05 12.79 -22.44
CA LEU A 56 -6.14 14.25 -22.35
C LEU A 56 -4.86 14.90 -22.90
N ILE A 57 -3.69 14.47 -22.43
CA ILE A 57 -2.39 15.03 -22.77
C ILE A 57 -1.28 13.99 -22.58
N THR A 58 -0.34 13.92 -23.52
CA THR A 58 0.83 13.02 -23.42
C THR A 58 2.12 13.83 -23.27
N LEU A 59 3.13 13.23 -22.63
CA LEU A 59 4.43 13.88 -22.50
C LEU A 59 5.07 14.13 -23.88
N GLN A 60 4.96 13.17 -24.82
CA GLN A 60 5.59 13.31 -26.14
C GLN A 60 5.02 14.48 -26.92
N ASP A 61 3.69 14.69 -26.91
CA ASP A 61 3.04 15.79 -27.62
C ASP A 61 3.49 17.15 -27.06
N VAL A 62 3.55 17.29 -25.73
CA VAL A 62 4.00 18.51 -25.06
C VAL A 62 5.45 18.84 -25.37
N MET A 63 6.32 17.84 -25.35
CA MET A 63 7.73 18.04 -25.69
C MET A 63 7.91 18.49 -27.14
N ALA A 64 7.13 17.91 -28.07
CA ALA A 64 7.19 18.25 -29.49
C ALA A 64 6.64 19.66 -29.78
N GLU A 65 5.52 20.03 -29.15
CA GLU A 65 4.83 21.30 -29.39
C GLU A 65 5.51 22.50 -28.70
N HIS A 66 5.92 22.33 -27.45
CA HIS A 66 6.47 23.42 -26.64
C HIS A 66 8.00 23.44 -26.56
N GLY A 67 8.68 22.44 -27.16
CA GLY A 67 10.14 22.34 -27.13
C GLY A 67 10.71 22.16 -25.71
N LEU A 68 9.92 21.58 -24.81
CA LEU A 68 10.30 21.35 -23.42
C LEU A 68 11.10 20.05 -23.27
N GLY A 69 12.00 20.01 -22.28
CA GLY A 69 12.62 18.76 -21.85
C GLY A 69 11.64 17.88 -21.06
N PRO A 70 11.97 16.59 -20.80
CA PRO A 70 11.05 15.63 -20.17
C PRO A 70 10.45 16.12 -18.83
N ASN A 71 11.28 16.66 -17.93
CA ASN A 71 10.80 17.13 -16.62
C ASN A 71 9.90 18.38 -16.75
N GLY A 72 10.24 19.31 -17.65
CA GLY A 72 9.42 20.48 -17.93
C GLY A 72 8.10 20.12 -18.61
N GLY A 73 8.12 19.13 -19.50
CA GLY A 73 6.92 18.59 -20.14
C GLY A 73 5.99 17.90 -19.14
N LEU A 74 6.53 17.14 -18.18
CA LEU A 74 5.74 16.52 -17.10
C LEU A 74 5.05 17.58 -16.23
N LEU A 75 5.77 18.65 -15.88
CA LEU A 75 5.21 19.76 -15.12
C LEU A 75 4.04 20.40 -15.86
N TYR A 76 4.24 20.69 -17.15
CA TYR A 76 3.22 21.25 -18.01
C TYR A 76 2.00 20.33 -18.12
N CYS A 77 2.19 19.01 -18.23
CA CYS A 77 1.06 18.05 -18.25
C CYS A 77 0.21 18.14 -16.98
N MET A 78 0.84 18.31 -15.82
CA MET A 78 0.12 18.45 -14.54
C MET A 78 -0.60 19.79 -14.44
N GLU A 79 0.00 20.89 -14.89
CA GLU A 79 -0.66 22.20 -14.99
C GLU A 79 -1.85 22.16 -15.95
N TYR A 80 -1.70 21.47 -17.07
CA TYR A 80 -2.77 21.29 -18.05
C TYR A 80 -3.92 20.48 -17.47
N LEU A 81 -3.65 19.40 -16.74
CA LEU A 81 -4.67 18.64 -16.02
C LEU A 81 -5.36 19.49 -14.94
N GLU A 82 -4.60 20.32 -14.21
CA GLU A 82 -5.16 21.22 -13.21
C GLU A 82 -6.13 22.24 -13.83
N ALA A 83 -5.74 22.83 -14.96
CA ALA A 83 -6.57 23.79 -15.70
C ALA A 83 -7.83 23.13 -16.29
N ASN A 84 -7.71 21.87 -16.73
CA ASN A 84 -8.79 21.09 -17.31
C ASN A 84 -9.39 20.08 -16.31
N PHE A 85 -9.40 20.40 -15.02
CA PHE A 85 -9.83 19.48 -13.96
C PHE A 85 -11.25 18.94 -14.16
N ASP A 86 -12.14 19.71 -14.79
CA ASP A 86 -13.52 19.28 -15.07
C ASP A 86 -13.57 17.99 -15.91
N TRP A 87 -12.56 17.74 -16.78
CA TRP A 87 -12.41 16.48 -17.52
C TRP A 87 -12.23 15.28 -16.58
N LEU A 88 -11.38 15.44 -15.55
CA LEU A 88 -11.13 14.39 -14.57
C LEU A 88 -12.36 14.19 -13.68
N GLU A 89 -12.99 15.28 -13.24
CA GLU A 89 -14.18 15.25 -12.40
C GLU A 89 -15.35 14.51 -13.07
N GLU A 90 -15.63 14.79 -14.35
CA GLU A 90 -16.71 14.13 -15.08
C GLU A 90 -16.49 12.62 -15.19
N ARG A 91 -15.26 12.21 -15.52
CA ARG A 91 -14.89 10.80 -15.60
C ARG A 91 -14.95 10.08 -14.25
N LEU A 92 -14.49 10.74 -13.18
CA LEU A 92 -14.60 10.20 -11.82
C LEU A 92 -16.06 10.03 -11.40
N ARG A 93 -16.95 10.97 -11.77
CA ARG A 93 -18.38 10.89 -11.49
C ARG A 93 -19.03 9.67 -12.17
N ALA A 94 -18.55 9.28 -13.35
CA ALA A 94 -19.02 8.09 -14.07
C ALA A 94 -18.64 6.77 -13.39
N LEU A 95 -17.60 6.74 -12.55
CA LEU A 95 -17.21 5.55 -11.77
C LEU A 95 -18.18 5.25 -10.62
N GLY A 96 -19.04 6.22 -10.26
CA GLY A 96 -20.05 6.10 -9.21
C GLY A 96 -19.66 6.80 -7.90
N ARG A 97 -20.68 7.10 -7.09
CA ARG A 97 -20.56 7.95 -5.88
C ARG A 97 -19.85 7.29 -4.69
N ASP A 98 -19.61 5.99 -4.76
CA ASP A 98 -18.99 5.18 -3.70
C ASP A 98 -17.75 4.45 -4.22
N ALA A 99 -17.15 4.95 -5.30
CA ALA A 99 -15.95 4.36 -5.88
C ALA A 99 -14.76 4.46 -4.91
N TYR A 100 -13.93 3.42 -4.91
CA TYR A 100 -12.62 3.41 -4.29
C TYR A 100 -11.57 3.55 -5.39
N VAL A 101 -10.82 4.64 -5.39
CA VAL A 101 -9.97 5.04 -6.51
C VAL A 101 -8.50 5.12 -6.11
N LEU A 102 -7.63 4.43 -6.85
CA LEU A 102 -6.18 4.62 -6.76
C LEU A 102 -5.75 5.63 -7.82
N PHE A 103 -5.04 6.67 -7.43
CA PHE A 103 -4.43 7.63 -8.34
C PHE A 103 -2.94 7.33 -8.42
N ASP A 104 -2.48 6.77 -9.56
CA ASP A 104 -1.07 6.54 -9.83
C ASP A 104 -0.45 7.83 -10.39
N LEU A 105 0.46 8.44 -9.63
CA LEU A 105 1.09 9.71 -9.99
C LEU A 105 2.42 9.52 -10.75
N PRO A 106 2.84 10.51 -11.55
CA PRO A 106 4.16 10.49 -12.16
C PRO A 106 5.27 10.35 -11.12
N GLY A 107 6.35 9.66 -11.50
CA GLY A 107 7.42 9.34 -10.56
C GLY A 107 8.32 10.49 -10.11
N GLN A 108 8.22 11.67 -10.70
CA GLN A 108 9.08 12.81 -10.37
C GLN A 108 8.72 13.39 -9.00
N VAL A 109 9.70 13.42 -8.09
CA VAL A 109 9.51 13.82 -6.70
C VAL A 109 9.14 15.30 -6.56
N GLU A 110 9.61 16.14 -7.49
CA GLU A 110 9.40 17.57 -7.53
C GLU A 110 7.92 17.94 -7.68
N LEU A 111 7.14 17.07 -8.33
CA LEU A 111 5.69 17.24 -8.48
C LEU A 111 4.97 17.14 -7.14
N SER A 112 5.46 16.26 -6.25
CA SER A 112 4.85 16.04 -4.93
C SER A 112 5.38 16.95 -3.83
N THR A 113 6.54 17.59 -4.01
CA THR A 113 7.22 18.35 -2.93
C THR A 113 7.22 19.85 -3.12
N ASN A 114 7.22 20.31 -4.37
CA ASN A 114 7.54 21.69 -4.72
C ASN A 114 6.52 22.33 -5.66
N HIS A 115 5.83 21.55 -6.48
CA HIS A 115 4.87 22.09 -7.44
C HIS A 115 3.45 22.16 -6.87
N ASP A 116 2.76 23.28 -7.10
CA ASP A 116 1.41 23.49 -6.56
C ASP A 116 0.32 22.77 -7.37
N ALA A 117 0.58 22.41 -8.63
CA ALA A 117 -0.44 21.79 -9.48
C ALA A 117 -1.02 20.51 -8.88
N LEU A 118 -0.17 19.63 -8.33
CA LEU A 118 -0.64 18.41 -7.69
C LEU A 118 -1.46 18.72 -6.43
N LYS A 119 -0.99 19.65 -5.59
CA LYS A 119 -1.73 20.10 -4.39
C LYS A 119 -3.12 20.61 -4.77
N ASN A 120 -3.19 21.48 -5.79
CA ASN A 120 -4.45 22.06 -6.26
C ASN A 120 -5.39 21.00 -6.84
N ILE A 121 -4.88 20.02 -7.59
CA ILE A 121 -5.68 18.88 -8.09
C ILE A 121 -6.25 18.07 -6.92
N VAL A 122 -5.41 17.74 -5.94
CA VAL A 122 -5.81 16.99 -4.74
C VAL A 122 -6.86 17.75 -3.92
N GLU A 123 -6.68 19.05 -3.73
CA GLU A 123 -7.67 19.91 -3.07
C GLU A 123 -9.00 19.95 -3.83
N LYS A 124 -8.97 20.03 -5.17
CA LYS A 124 -10.17 19.97 -6.01
C LYS A 124 -10.87 18.61 -5.89
N LEU A 125 -10.13 17.50 -5.86
CA LEU A 125 -10.68 16.15 -5.64
C LEU A 125 -11.38 16.05 -4.27
N ALA A 126 -10.75 16.55 -3.22
CA ALA A 126 -11.32 16.52 -1.87
C ALA A 126 -12.55 17.44 -1.74
N LYS A 127 -12.43 18.71 -2.16
CA LYS A 127 -13.47 19.74 -1.95
C LYS A 127 -14.60 19.69 -2.96
N ARG A 128 -14.32 19.51 -4.25
CA ARG A 128 -15.35 19.53 -5.33
C ARG A 128 -15.94 18.15 -5.57
N SER A 129 -15.08 17.13 -5.64
CA SER A 129 -15.51 15.75 -5.91
C SER A 129 -15.87 14.95 -4.64
N GLY A 130 -15.59 15.49 -3.45
CA GLY A 130 -16.00 14.92 -2.17
C GLY A 130 -15.22 13.67 -1.76
N PHE A 131 -14.01 13.48 -2.30
CA PHE A 131 -13.18 12.33 -1.97
C PHE A 131 -12.58 12.43 -0.56
N ARG A 132 -12.60 11.32 0.16
CA ARG A 132 -11.74 11.11 1.32
C ARG A 132 -10.44 10.48 0.85
N LEU A 133 -9.37 11.26 0.91
CA LEU A 133 -8.06 10.89 0.36
C LEU A 133 -7.05 10.60 1.48
N ALA A 134 -6.20 9.62 1.23
CA ALA A 134 -4.93 9.46 1.94
C ALA A 134 -3.80 9.34 0.91
N VAL A 135 -2.61 9.81 1.27
CA VAL A 135 -1.42 9.70 0.44
C VAL A 135 -0.65 8.45 0.86
N VAL A 136 -0.30 7.61 -0.11
CA VAL A 136 0.58 6.46 0.07
C VAL A 136 1.92 6.83 -0.54
N HIS A 137 2.88 7.15 0.31
CA HIS A 137 4.21 7.60 -0.12
C HIS A 137 5.19 6.42 -0.10
N LEU A 138 5.47 5.87 -1.27
CA LEU A 138 6.37 4.72 -1.45
C LEU A 138 7.83 5.18 -1.53
N CYS A 139 8.65 4.65 -0.62
CA CYS A 139 10.09 4.82 -0.59
C CYS A 139 10.76 3.44 -0.72
N ASP A 140 11.76 3.32 -1.59
CA ASP A 140 12.48 2.06 -1.77
C ASP A 140 13.27 1.70 -0.51
N ALA A 141 13.14 0.46 -0.02
CA ALA A 141 13.88 -0.05 1.13
C ALA A 141 15.41 0.06 0.97
N HIS A 142 15.94 0.13 -0.26
CA HIS A 142 17.37 0.37 -0.48
C HIS A 142 17.88 1.66 0.20
N TYR A 143 17.04 2.66 0.44
CA TYR A 143 17.48 3.91 1.07
C TYR A 143 17.82 3.76 2.56
N VAL A 144 17.32 2.73 3.24
CA VAL A 144 17.61 2.54 4.68
C VAL A 144 18.99 1.94 4.94
N THR A 145 19.67 1.43 3.90
CA THR A 145 21.00 0.80 4.04
C THR A 145 22.14 1.81 4.21
N ASP A 146 21.85 3.11 4.16
CA ASP A 146 22.84 4.17 4.36
C ASP A 146 22.20 5.34 5.11
N ALA A 147 22.87 5.81 6.17
CA ALA A 147 22.35 6.85 7.04
C ALA A 147 22.03 8.17 6.31
N ALA A 148 22.86 8.56 5.33
CA ALA A 148 22.66 9.82 4.60
C ALA A 148 21.50 9.71 3.59
N LYS A 149 21.38 8.56 2.91
CA LYS A 149 20.20 8.25 2.08
C LYS A 149 18.92 8.23 2.91
N TYR A 150 18.95 7.60 4.08
CA TYR A 150 17.79 7.48 4.95
C TYR A 150 17.28 8.85 5.41
N ILE A 151 18.17 9.73 5.92
CA ILE A 151 17.77 11.12 6.28
C ILE A 151 17.21 11.89 5.10
N SER A 152 17.78 11.71 3.91
CA SER A 152 17.26 12.35 2.70
C SER A 152 15.81 11.94 2.42
N VAL A 153 15.48 10.66 2.63
CA VAL A 153 14.11 10.13 2.51
C VAL A 153 13.20 10.67 3.62
N LEU A 154 13.69 10.79 4.85
CA LEU A 154 12.93 11.37 5.97
C LEU A 154 12.53 12.81 5.68
N LEU A 155 13.48 13.64 5.25
CA LEU A 155 13.23 15.03 4.89
C LEU A 155 12.29 15.16 3.69
N LEU A 156 12.44 14.29 2.69
CA LEU A 156 11.56 14.26 1.51
C LEU A 156 10.12 13.89 1.90
N SER A 157 9.97 12.89 2.78
CA SER A 157 8.67 12.45 3.29
C SER A 157 8.00 13.56 4.10
N LEU A 158 8.74 14.17 5.03
CA LEU A 158 8.25 15.29 5.83
C LEU A 158 7.83 16.47 4.94
N ARG A 159 8.64 16.82 3.93
CA ARG A 159 8.31 17.88 2.98
C ARG A 159 7.03 17.58 2.21
N THR A 160 6.86 16.35 1.74
CA THR A 160 5.66 15.94 0.99
C THR A 160 4.41 15.98 1.86
N MET A 161 4.51 15.52 3.12
CA MET A 161 3.42 15.59 4.10
C MET A 161 2.95 17.03 4.33
N LEU A 162 3.90 17.94 4.56
CA LEU A 162 3.61 19.35 4.77
C LEU A 162 3.04 20.04 3.52
N HIS A 163 3.46 19.60 2.33
CA HIS A 163 3.01 20.20 1.07
C HIS A 163 1.59 19.77 0.69
N LEU A 164 1.28 18.47 0.78
CA LEU A 164 -0.02 17.91 0.38
C LEU A 164 -1.11 18.04 1.44
N GLU A 165 -0.75 18.24 2.72
CA GLU A 165 -1.69 18.49 3.83
C GLU A 165 -2.81 17.43 3.97
N LEU A 166 -2.50 16.17 3.63
CA LEU A 166 -3.41 15.03 3.72
C LEU A 166 -2.93 14.01 4.77
N PRO A 167 -3.80 13.10 5.22
CA PRO A 167 -3.36 11.90 5.93
C PRO A 167 -2.34 11.13 5.07
N HIS A 168 -1.13 10.94 5.60
CA HIS A 168 -0.04 10.27 4.91
C HIS A 168 0.25 8.92 5.55
N VAL A 169 0.48 7.92 4.71
CA VAL A 169 1.06 6.63 5.07
C VAL A 169 2.36 6.52 4.28
N ASN A 170 3.51 6.72 4.92
CA ASN A 170 4.77 6.41 4.25
C ASN A 170 5.01 4.92 4.31
N VAL A 171 5.64 4.38 3.27
CA VAL A 171 5.80 2.96 3.08
C VAL A 171 7.20 2.66 2.57
N LEU A 172 7.91 1.77 3.25
CA LEU A 172 9.14 1.16 2.76
C LEU A 172 8.77 -0.01 1.84
N SER A 173 8.89 0.20 0.54
CA SER A 173 8.59 -0.79 -0.49
C SER A 173 9.79 -1.71 -0.76
N LYS A 174 9.51 -2.87 -1.35
CA LYS A 174 10.52 -3.88 -1.73
C LYS A 174 11.30 -4.41 -0.53
N ILE A 175 10.63 -4.53 0.61
CA ILE A 175 11.29 -5.03 1.83
C ILE A 175 11.83 -6.46 1.64
N ASP A 176 11.23 -7.23 0.73
CA ASP A 176 11.69 -8.55 0.30
C ASP A 176 13.10 -8.54 -0.32
N LEU A 177 13.55 -7.40 -0.86
CA LEU A 177 14.87 -7.23 -1.47
C LEU A 177 15.92 -6.68 -0.51
N ILE A 178 15.56 -6.31 0.71
CA ILE A 178 16.46 -5.61 1.64
C ILE A 178 17.75 -6.39 1.93
N ALA A 179 17.63 -7.71 2.13
CA ALA A 179 18.78 -8.60 2.35
C ALA A 179 19.74 -8.70 1.15
N GLN A 180 19.30 -8.29 -0.05
CA GLN A 180 20.17 -8.21 -1.23
C GLN A 180 20.96 -6.90 -1.29
N TYR A 181 20.51 -5.86 -0.57
CA TYR A 181 21.13 -4.54 -0.59
C TYR A 181 22.28 -4.41 0.43
N GLY A 182 22.31 -5.26 1.45
CA GLY A 182 23.36 -5.30 2.46
C GLY A 182 22.78 -5.61 3.83
N ASP A 183 23.68 -5.72 4.81
CA ASP A 183 23.28 -5.79 6.21
C ASP A 183 22.74 -4.43 6.67
N LEU A 184 21.69 -4.45 7.48
CA LEU A 184 21.20 -3.25 8.13
C LEU A 184 21.98 -3.02 9.42
N ASP A 185 22.26 -1.74 9.71
CA ASP A 185 22.89 -1.37 10.97
C ASP A 185 21.93 -1.59 12.17
N PHE A 186 20.61 -1.57 11.93
CA PHE A 186 19.56 -1.72 12.95
C PHE A 186 18.45 -2.67 12.52
N ASN A 187 17.62 -3.05 13.49
CA ASN A 187 16.35 -3.71 13.23
C ASN A 187 15.41 -2.78 12.45
N LEU A 188 14.47 -3.38 11.74
CA LEU A 188 13.54 -2.65 10.92
C LEU A 188 12.65 -1.69 11.72
N ASP A 189 12.36 -2.02 13.00
CA ASP A 189 11.59 -1.17 13.93
C ASP A 189 12.18 0.25 14.03
N PHE A 190 13.51 0.35 14.09
CA PHE A 190 14.22 1.63 14.14
C PHE A 190 13.88 2.51 12.93
N TYR A 191 13.90 1.92 11.74
CA TYR A 191 13.64 2.62 10.48
C TYR A 191 12.13 2.89 10.25
N THR A 192 11.25 2.10 10.86
CA THR A 192 9.80 2.30 10.73
C THR A 192 9.25 3.31 11.73
N GLU A 193 9.75 3.32 12.97
CA GLU A 193 9.24 4.16 14.05
C GLU A 193 9.86 5.56 14.09
N VAL A 194 11.13 5.71 13.67
CA VAL A 194 11.81 7.01 13.54
C VAL A 194 11.86 7.81 14.86
N GLN A 195 11.99 7.15 16.02
CA GLN A 195 11.89 7.80 17.34
C GLN A 195 13.24 8.09 18.06
N ASP A 196 14.34 7.45 17.65
CA ASP A 196 15.67 7.69 18.24
C ASP A 196 16.74 7.80 17.15
N LEU A 197 16.87 8.97 16.54
CA LEU A 197 17.83 9.20 15.46
C LEU A 197 19.22 9.61 15.99
N SER A 198 19.43 9.59 17.31
CA SER A 198 20.72 9.95 17.94
C SER A 198 21.89 9.12 17.43
N TYR A 199 21.64 7.87 17.03
CA TYR A 199 22.67 7.03 16.43
C TYR A 199 23.02 7.46 15.00
N LEU A 200 22.03 7.90 14.20
CA LEU A 200 22.30 8.44 12.85
C LEU A 200 23.23 9.65 12.93
N GLU A 201 23.05 10.50 13.95
CA GLU A 201 23.95 11.63 14.20
C GLU A 201 25.41 11.16 14.32
N ASN A 202 25.67 10.10 15.09
CA ASN A 202 27.02 9.53 15.26
C ASN A 202 27.56 8.97 13.93
N ALA A 203 26.75 8.20 13.21
CA ALA A 203 27.14 7.62 11.92
C ALA A 203 27.47 8.68 10.85
N LEU A 204 26.67 9.75 10.77
CA LEU A 204 26.89 10.86 9.83
C LEU A 204 28.06 11.74 10.23
N SER A 205 28.24 11.98 11.53
CA SER A 205 29.34 12.80 12.05
C SER A 205 30.68 12.07 11.91
N ALA A 206 30.68 10.73 11.99
CA ALA A 206 31.87 9.93 11.69
C ALA A 206 32.29 10.02 10.22
N SER A 207 31.33 10.02 9.29
CA SER A 207 31.62 10.13 7.85
C SER A 207 31.92 11.56 7.40
N THR A 208 31.25 12.55 7.99
CA THR A 208 31.34 13.96 7.61
C THR A 208 31.39 14.91 8.81
N PRO A 209 32.49 14.90 9.59
CA PRO A 209 32.58 15.66 10.85
C PRO A 209 32.45 17.18 10.66
N ARG A 210 32.78 17.69 9.47
CA ARG A 210 32.60 19.10 9.11
C ARG A 210 31.13 19.54 9.16
N PHE A 211 30.18 18.64 8.91
CA PHE A 211 28.75 18.93 8.83
C PHE A 211 27.98 18.45 10.07
N ALA A 212 28.66 18.06 11.16
CA ALA A 212 28.03 17.53 12.37
C ALA A 212 26.88 18.42 12.90
N ALA A 213 27.11 19.73 13.02
CA ALA A 213 26.08 20.67 13.48
C ALA A 213 24.85 20.74 12.54
N LEU A 214 25.06 20.58 11.22
CA LEU A 214 23.96 20.52 10.26
C LEU A 214 23.19 19.20 10.37
N ASN A 215 23.91 18.08 10.50
CA ASN A 215 23.30 16.76 10.67
C ASN A 215 22.46 16.70 11.94
N MET A 216 22.97 17.24 13.05
CA MET A 216 22.23 17.36 14.31
C MET A 216 20.96 18.20 14.14
N ALA A 217 21.03 19.35 13.45
CA ALA A 217 19.87 20.19 13.21
C ALA A 217 18.82 19.49 12.32
N MET A 218 19.23 18.73 11.31
CA MET A 218 18.32 17.95 10.46
C MET A 218 17.64 16.81 11.23
N VAL A 219 18.40 16.09 12.06
CA VAL A 219 17.88 15.02 12.91
C VAL A 219 16.85 15.56 13.90
N SER A 220 17.21 16.63 14.64
CA SER A 220 16.31 17.29 15.58
C SER A 220 15.01 17.75 14.90
N LEU A 221 15.09 18.31 13.68
CA LEU A 221 13.90 18.73 12.94
C LEU A 221 12.95 17.55 12.65
N ILE A 222 13.50 16.38 12.30
CA ILE A 222 12.68 15.20 11.99
C ILE A 222 12.02 14.66 13.26
N GLU A 223 12.78 14.55 14.34
CA GLU A 223 12.28 14.10 15.65
C GLU A 223 11.21 15.04 16.21
N ASP A 224 11.43 16.36 16.14
CA ASP A 224 10.52 17.38 16.66
C ASP A 224 9.14 17.33 15.99
N TYR A 225 9.10 17.04 14.69
CA TYR A 225 7.81 16.89 14.00
C TYR A 225 7.13 15.57 14.37
N SER A 226 7.88 14.49 14.60
CA SER A 226 7.35 13.15 14.95
C SER A 226 6.18 12.68 14.04
N LEU A 227 6.13 13.21 12.80
CA LEU A 227 5.08 12.91 11.82
C LEU A 227 5.48 11.75 10.91
N VAL A 228 6.77 11.44 10.83
CA VAL A 228 7.33 10.50 9.86
C VAL A 228 7.42 9.14 10.53
N GLY A 229 6.55 8.22 10.13
CA GLY A 229 6.68 6.79 10.36
C GLY A 229 6.49 6.04 9.04
N PHE A 230 6.94 4.79 8.98
CA PHE A 230 6.81 3.95 7.80
C PHE A 230 6.12 2.63 8.12
N GLU A 231 5.24 2.22 7.21
CA GLU A 231 4.78 0.84 7.09
C GLU A 231 5.70 0.07 6.14
N THR A 232 5.74 -1.25 6.25
CA THR A 232 6.56 -2.10 5.37
C THR A 232 5.70 -2.73 4.28
N LEU A 233 6.29 -2.88 3.08
CA LEU A 233 5.59 -3.42 1.93
C LEU A 233 6.44 -4.39 1.12
N ALA A 234 5.97 -5.64 1.06
CA ALA A 234 6.28 -6.61 0.02
C ALA A 234 5.01 -6.84 -0.80
N VAL A 235 4.99 -6.40 -2.07
CA VAL A 235 3.77 -6.45 -2.91
C VAL A 235 3.35 -7.89 -3.22
N GLU A 236 4.31 -8.81 -3.29
CA GLU A 236 4.05 -10.23 -3.51
C GLU A 236 3.49 -10.93 -2.26
N ASP A 237 3.66 -10.34 -1.07
CA ASP A 237 3.12 -10.88 0.16
C ASP A 237 1.71 -10.36 0.46
N LYS A 238 0.78 -11.32 0.58
CA LYS A 238 -0.63 -11.03 0.87
C LYS A 238 -0.81 -10.42 2.27
N SER A 239 -0.08 -10.88 3.29
CA SER A 239 -0.18 -10.34 4.65
C SER A 239 0.24 -8.88 4.67
N SER A 240 1.41 -8.57 4.12
CA SER A 240 1.93 -7.21 3.99
C SER A 240 0.94 -6.28 3.28
N MET A 241 0.38 -6.69 2.13
CA MET A 241 -0.62 -5.90 1.42
C MET A 241 -1.92 -5.68 2.21
N LEU A 242 -2.38 -6.69 2.97
CA LEU A 242 -3.57 -6.58 3.83
C LEU A 242 -3.33 -5.64 5.01
N HIS A 243 -2.17 -5.73 5.66
CA HIS A 243 -1.76 -4.85 6.74
C HIS A 243 -1.72 -3.39 6.29
N LEU A 244 -1.03 -3.10 5.18
CA LEU A 244 -0.98 -1.77 4.61
C LEU A 244 -2.38 -1.26 4.23
N THR A 245 -3.24 -2.12 3.67
CA THR A 245 -4.62 -1.75 3.35
C THR A 245 -5.41 -1.36 4.59
N ARG A 246 -5.22 -2.02 5.74
CA ARG A 246 -5.87 -1.65 7.01
C ARG A 246 -5.37 -0.29 7.51
N ALA A 247 -4.07 -0.01 7.42
CA ALA A 247 -3.49 1.28 7.80
C ALA A 247 -4.10 2.42 6.97
N ILE A 248 -4.22 2.21 5.66
CA ILE A 248 -4.81 3.16 4.72
C ILE A 248 -6.33 3.32 4.95
N ASP A 249 -7.06 2.22 5.19
CA ASP A 249 -8.50 2.28 5.49
C ASP A 249 -8.77 3.04 6.80
N ARG A 250 -7.84 3.01 7.76
CA ARG A 250 -7.89 3.83 8.97
C ARG A 250 -7.60 5.30 8.65
N ALA A 251 -6.56 5.58 7.86
CA ALA A 251 -6.17 6.94 7.49
C ALA A 251 -7.25 7.66 6.65
N THR A 252 -7.83 6.97 5.67
CA THR A 252 -8.95 7.47 4.85
C THR A 252 -10.27 7.49 5.63
N GLY A 253 -10.37 6.71 6.71
CA GLY A 253 -11.58 6.47 7.49
C GLY A 253 -12.62 5.57 6.80
N TYR A 254 -12.20 4.81 5.79
CA TYR A 254 -13.00 3.77 5.15
C TYR A 254 -13.44 2.68 6.13
N ILE A 255 -12.66 2.43 7.19
CA ILE A 255 -12.97 1.45 8.25
C ILE A 255 -14.29 1.74 8.99
N PHE A 256 -14.76 3.00 8.98
CA PHE A 256 -15.96 3.43 9.69
C PHE A 256 -17.25 3.29 8.86
N VAL A 257 -17.17 2.78 7.63
CA VAL A 257 -18.35 2.55 6.79
C VAL A 257 -19.08 1.30 7.29
N PRO A 258 -20.30 1.41 7.84
CA PRO A 258 -20.98 0.29 8.48
C PRO A 258 -21.36 -0.83 7.49
N PRO A 259 -21.40 -2.08 7.93
CA PRO A 259 -21.98 -3.19 7.16
C PRO A 259 -23.50 -3.03 7.03
N PRO A 260 -24.12 -3.58 5.98
CA PRO A 260 -25.56 -3.44 5.75
C PRO A 260 -26.43 -4.16 6.79
N SER A 261 -25.84 -5.01 7.65
CA SER A 261 -26.53 -5.81 8.68
C SER A 261 -26.43 -5.22 10.09
N SER A 262 -25.73 -4.09 10.28
CA SER A 262 -25.62 -3.48 11.61
C SER A 262 -26.93 -2.79 12.00
N ALA A 263 -27.48 -3.17 13.15
CA ALA A 263 -28.65 -2.51 13.71
C ALA A 263 -28.33 -1.03 14.00
N VAL A 264 -29.14 -0.14 13.45
CA VAL A 264 -29.01 1.30 13.69
C VAL A 264 -29.37 1.58 15.16
N PRO A 265 -28.55 2.30 15.94
CA PRO A 265 -28.87 2.64 17.32
C PRO A 265 -30.19 3.42 17.43
N PRO A 266 -31.07 3.10 18.38
CA PRO A 266 -32.35 3.79 18.54
C PRO A 266 -32.13 5.28 18.89
N GLY A 267 -32.65 6.18 18.04
CA GLY A 267 -32.56 7.64 18.22
C GLY A 267 -31.81 8.39 17.10
N THR A 268 -31.24 7.69 16.11
CA THR A 268 -30.75 8.34 14.88
C THR A 268 -31.93 8.69 13.98
N VAL A 269 -31.87 9.87 13.34
CA VAL A 269 -32.91 10.36 12.43
C VAL A 269 -33.22 9.30 11.37
N ASP A 270 -34.50 9.00 11.21
CA ASP A 270 -35.05 8.03 10.28
C ASP A 270 -34.86 8.53 8.85
N THR A 271 -33.74 8.19 8.20
CA THR A 271 -33.51 8.51 6.78
C THR A 271 -34.05 7.40 5.91
N ALA A 272 -35.38 7.32 5.84
CA ALA A 272 -36.13 6.54 4.85
C ALA A 272 -36.03 7.15 3.43
N ASP A 273 -34.89 7.77 3.09
CA ASP A 273 -34.60 8.32 1.77
C ASP A 273 -33.53 7.43 1.10
N PRO A 274 -33.86 6.71 0.00
CA PRO A 274 -32.92 5.85 -0.71
C PRO A 274 -31.74 6.60 -1.36
N SER A 275 -31.66 7.92 -1.18
CA SER A 275 -30.54 8.78 -1.60
C SER A 275 -29.40 8.88 -0.58
N ASP A 276 -29.53 8.28 0.60
CA ASP A 276 -28.52 8.37 1.66
C ASP A 276 -27.34 7.42 1.40
N ALA A 277 -26.19 8.02 1.10
CA ALA A 277 -24.95 7.38 0.62
C ALA A 277 -24.23 6.46 1.63
N ALA A 278 -24.89 6.11 2.73
CA ALA A 278 -24.43 5.13 3.72
C ALA A 278 -24.99 3.71 3.47
N ALA A 279 -25.88 3.54 2.47
CA ALA A 279 -26.67 2.32 2.29
C ALA A 279 -26.08 1.28 1.30
N ARG A 280 -24.75 1.27 1.04
CA ARG A 280 -24.13 0.20 0.24
C ARG A 280 -23.18 -0.67 1.07
N PRO A 281 -23.32 -2.01 1.01
CA PRO A 281 -22.55 -2.92 1.84
C PRO A 281 -21.04 -2.80 1.68
N ASN A 282 -20.31 -2.75 2.80
CA ASN A 282 -18.98 -3.35 2.83
C ASN A 282 -18.92 -4.44 3.92
N SER A 283 -19.21 -5.68 3.54
CA SER A 283 -19.00 -6.86 4.41
C SER A 283 -17.53 -7.04 4.82
N TYR A 284 -16.60 -6.34 4.16
CA TYR A 284 -15.16 -6.45 4.40
C TYR A 284 -14.59 -5.36 5.29
N ALA A 285 -15.28 -4.23 5.51
CA ALA A 285 -14.98 -3.37 6.66
C ALA A 285 -15.10 -4.20 7.94
N LEU A 286 -16.08 -5.12 7.98
CA LEU A 286 -16.21 -6.17 8.99
C LEU A 286 -15.09 -7.23 8.97
N PHE A 287 -14.48 -7.62 7.85
CA PHE A 287 -13.30 -8.50 7.92
C PHE A 287 -12.06 -7.75 8.46
N SER A 288 -11.95 -6.46 8.14
CA SER A 288 -10.91 -5.57 8.67
C SER A 288 -11.11 -5.26 10.16
N SER A 289 -12.35 -5.09 10.62
CA SER A 289 -12.70 -4.73 12.01
C SER A 289 -13.14 -5.90 12.90
N ALA A 290 -13.75 -6.97 12.37
CA ALA A 290 -14.07 -8.23 13.08
C ALA A 290 -12.95 -9.28 13.03
N ALA A 291 -11.82 -8.97 12.39
CA ALA A 291 -10.53 -9.52 12.83
C ALA A 291 -10.15 -9.06 14.26
N GLY A 292 -10.99 -8.23 14.90
CA GLY A 292 -10.72 -7.60 16.19
C GLY A 292 -9.58 -6.59 16.08
N PRO A 293 -9.15 -5.96 17.18
CA PRO A 293 -7.71 -5.83 17.34
C PRO A 293 -7.19 -7.27 17.25
N MET A 294 -6.56 -7.65 16.15
CA MET A 294 -5.64 -8.78 16.21
C MET A 294 -4.74 -8.44 17.40
N ARG A 295 -4.87 -9.19 18.51
CA ARG A 295 -3.71 -9.39 19.39
C ARG A 295 -2.61 -9.71 18.40
N ALA A 296 -1.60 -8.84 18.31
CA ALA A 296 -0.43 -8.99 17.45
C ALA A 296 -0.24 -10.47 17.10
N GLY A 297 -0.80 -10.86 15.95
CA GLY A 297 -0.58 -12.19 15.43
C GLY A 297 0.88 -12.18 15.00
N PRO A 298 1.64 -13.27 15.20
CA PRO A 298 3.08 -13.34 14.98
C PRO A 298 3.47 -13.34 13.48
N ALA A 299 2.73 -12.61 12.65
CA ALA A 299 3.06 -12.30 11.25
C ALA A 299 2.74 -10.82 10.88
N ASP A 300 2.32 -10.00 11.85
CA ASP A 300 1.84 -8.62 11.67
C ASP A 300 2.76 -7.59 12.35
N ASP A 301 3.81 -8.03 13.03
CA ASP A 301 4.80 -7.20 13.71
C ASP A 301 5.97 -6.89 12.77
N VAL A 302 6.56 -5.68 12.85
CA VAL A 302 7.78 -5.36 12.09
C VAL A 302 8.91 -6.33 12.45
N ARG A 303 8.87 -6.91 13.66
CA ARG A 303 9.74 -8.02 14.09
C ARG A 303 9.51 -9.32 13.31
N ASP A 304 8.28 -9.62 12.91
CA ASP A 304 7.98 -10.79 12.06
C ASP A 304 8.46 -10.55 10.62
N VAL A 305 8.34 -9.30 10.14
CA VAL A 305 8.89 -8.87 8.84
C VAL A 305 10.41 -8.98 8.85
N GLN A 306 11.07 -8.56 9.93
CA GLN A 306 12.50 -8.74 10.16
C GLN A 306 12.89 -10.22 10.12
N GLU A 307 12.19 -11.08 10.87
CA GLU A 307 12.47 -12.52 10.88
C GLU A 307 12.27 -13.15 9.49
N ARG A 308 11.19 -12.79 8.78
CA ARG A 308 10.83 -13.35 7.47
C ARG A 308 11.80 -12.94 6.37
N TRP A 309 12.21 -11.67 6.33
CA TRP A 309 12.89 -11.08 5.18
C TRP A 309 14.37 -10.77 5.41
N ILE A 310 14.80 -10.65 6.67
CA ILE A 310 16.18 -10.30 7.03
C ILE A 310 16.85 -11.51 7.71
N ASP A 311 16.41 -11.89 8.90
CA ASP A 311 17.16 -12.83 9.75
C ASP A 311 17.04 -14.29 9.28
N GLY A 312 15.86 -14.68 8.78
CA GLY A 312 15.50 -16.08 8.50
C GLY A 312 15.10 -16.37 7.05
N LYS A 313 15.39 -15.48 6.10
CA LYS A 313 14.86 -15.52 4.73
C LYS A 313 15.00 -16.88 4.04
N GLU A 314 16.20 -17.47 4.04
CA GLU A 314 16.44 -18.76 3.37
C GLU A 314 15.65 -19.92 3.99
N ALA A 315 15.52 -19.93 5.32
CA ALA A 315 14.79 -20.95 6.06
C ALA A 315 13.28 -20.84 5.80
N TRP A 316 12.75 -19.63 5.79
CA TRP A 316 11.37 -19.32 5.46
C TRP A 316 11.03 -19.65 4.00
N ASP A 317 11.85 -19.23 3.05
CA ASP A 317 11.65 -19.55 1.63
C ASP A 317 11.70 -21.08 1.39
N ALA A 318 12.59 -21.79 2.09
CA ALA A 318 12.65 -23.24 2.03
C ALA A 318 11.41 -23.91 2.65
N TRP A 319 10.87 -23.34 3.72
CA TRP A 319 9.64 -23.82 4.36
C TRP A 319 8.41 -23.58 3.46
N GLU A 320 8.25 -22.38 2.89
CA GLU A 320 7.16 -22.07 1.95
C GLU A 320 7.21 -22.97 0.71
N ARG A 321 8.39 -23.19 0.12
CA ARG A 321 8.55 -24.13 -1.00
C ARG A 321 8.16 -25.56 -0.62
N ARG A 322 8.42 -26.00 0.61
CA ARG A 322 7.99 -27.32 1.10
C ARG A 322 6.48 -27.39 1.29
N GLU A 323 5.88 -26.36 1.85
CA GLU A 323 4.43 -26.29 2.06
C GLU A 323 3.68 -26.19 0.74
N TRP A 324 4.12 -25.38 -0.23
CA TRP A 324 3.51 -25.36 -1.57
C TRP A 324 3.63 -26.69 -2.31
N ARG A 325 4.74 -27.42 -2.17
CA ARG A 325 4.85 -28.77 -2.71
C ARG A 325 3.83 -29.70 -2.07
N ARG A 326 3.72 -29.66 -0.74
CA ARG A 326 2.75 -30.46 0.02
C ARG A 326 1.31 -30.13 -0.35
N GLU A 327 0.97 -28.85 -0.48
CA GLU A 327 -0.35 -28.40 -0.93
C GLU A 327 -0.64 -28.84 -2.36
N GLY A 328 0.31 -28.66 -3.28
CA GLY A 328 0.20 -29.11 -4.66
C GLY A 328 0.01 -30.63 -4.77
N GLU A 329 0.69 -31.40 -3.92
CA GLU A 329 0.50 -32.85 -3.78
C GLU A 329 -0.90 -33.17 -3.25
N THR A 330 -1.38 -32.50 -2.20
CA THR A 330 -2.74 -32.72 -1.68
C THR A 330 -3.83 -32.37 -2.70
N VAL A 331 -3.68 -31.29 -3.46
CA VAL A 331 -4.64 -30.90 -4.51
C VAL A 331 -4.61 -31.91 -5.66
N ARG A 332 -3.43 -32.41 -6.03
CA ARG A 332 -3.31 -33.48 -7.04
C ARG A 332 -3.92 -34.79 -6.56
N ASP A 333 -3.72 -35.15 -5.30
CA ASP A 333 -4.31 -36.34 -4.69
C ASP A 333 -5.83 -36.23 -4.55
N GLU A 334 -6.35 -35.05 -4.19
CA GLU A 334 -7.78 -34.77 -4.17
C GLU A 334 -8.39 -34.81 -5.58
N ALA A 335 -7.71 -34.24 -6.58
CA ALA A 335 -8.12 -34.32 -7.97
C ALA A 335 -8.07 -35.76 -8.51
N ALA A 336 -7.05 -36.55 -8.14
CA ALA A 336 -6.93 -37.95 -8.50
C ALA A 336 -8.01 -38.82 -7.82
N ARG A 337 -8.35 -38.54 -6.56
CA ARG A 337 -9.46 -39.20 -5.84
C ARG A 337 -10.82 -38.81 -6.40
N ALA A 338 -11.02 -37.56 -6.79
CA ALA A 338 -12.23 -37.11 -7.47
C ALA A 338 -12.37 -37.72 -8.88
N GLY A 339 -11.26 -37.86 -9.62
CA GLY A 339 -11.22 -38.55 -10.91
C GLY A 339 -11.43 -40.05 -10.82
N ALA A 340 -10.88 -40.71 -9.79
CA ALA A 340 -11.10 -42.14 -9.52
C ALA A 340 -12.53 -42.44 -9.04
N GLY A 341 -13.17 -41.51 -8.30
CA GLY A 341 -14.56 -41.61 -7.88
C GLY A 341 -15.57 -41.48 -9.03
N ALA A 342 -15.22 -40.79 -10.12
CA ALA A 342 -16.07 -40.69 -11.31
C ALA A 342 -16.05 -41.97 -12.19
N GLY A 343 -15.07 -42.85 -12.00
CA GLY A 343 -14.94 -44.13 -12.72
C GLY A 343 -15.65 -45.32 -12.07
N ALA A 344 -16.13 -45.19 -10.83
CA ALA A 344 -16.73 -46.28 -10.06
C ALA A 344 -18.01 -45.84 -9.36
N GLY A 345 -19.08 -45.60 -10.13
CA GLY A 345 -20.34 -45.13 -9.56
C GLY A 345 -21.52 -44.97 -10.52
N ALA A 346 -21.63 -45.80 -11.56
CA ALA A 346 -22.90 -45.93 -12.30
C ALA A 346 -23.76 -47.01 -11.63
N GLY A 347 -24.49 -46.64 -10.57
CA GLY A 347 -25.39 -47.57 -9.87
C GLY A 347 -26.11 -46.97 -8.67
N ALA A 348 -27.33 -46.48 -8.92
CA ALA A 348 -28.48 -46.33 -8.00
C ALA A 348 -28.42 -45.36 -6.80
N GLY A 349 -29.48 -44.54 -6.67
CA GLY A 349 -30.00 -44.07 -5.37
C GLY A 349 -30.07 -42.54 -5.17
N ALA A 350 -31.30 -42.02 -5.11
CA ALA A 350 -31.62 -40.62 -4.77
C ALA A 350 -31.39 -40.30 -3.27
N GLY A 351 -31.02 -39.05 -2.95
CA GLY A 351 -31.02 -38.53 -1.57
C GLY A 351 -30.23 -37.24 -1.38
N ALA A 352 -30.82 -36.26 -0.68
CA ALA A 352 -30.41 -34.85 -0.56
C ALA A 352 -29.20 -34.59 0.36
N GLY A 353 -28.57 -33.41 0.19
CA GLY A 353 -27.76 -32.74 1.24
C GLY A 353 -26.50 -32.03 0.76
N LYS A 354 -26.61 -30.78 0.27
CA LYS A 354 -25.46 -29.87 0.08
C LYS A 354 -24.97 -29.37 1.43
N GLY A 355 -23.77 -29.78 1.85
CA GLY A 355 -23.01 -29.17 2.94
C GLY A 355 -21.76 -28.50 2.38
N ALA A 356 -21.68 -27.17 2.47
CA ALA A 356 -20.52 -26.38 2.08
C ALA A 356 -19.34 -26.68 3.00
N GLY A 357 -18.27 -27.27 2.45
CA GLY A 357 -17.00 -27.45 3.13
C GLY A 357 -16.29 -26.09 3.27
N GLY A 358 -16.41 -25.48 4.45
CA GLY A 358 -15.67 -24.27 4.79
C GLY A 358 -14.17 -24.52 4.81
N ILE A 359 -13.42 -23.68 4.09
CA ILE A 359 -11.96 -23.60 4.16
C ILE A 359 -11.61 -23.15 5.58
N LYS A 360 -11.07 -24.07 6.39
CA LYS A 360 -10.52 -23.73 7.71
C LYS A 360 -9.21 -22.99 7.50
N ILE A 361 -9.21 -21.68 7.74
CA ILE A 361 -7.98 -20.90 7.92
C ILE A 361 -7.33 -21.39 9.22
N ARG A 362 -6.24 -22.16 9.10
CA ARG A 362 -5.35 -22.48 10.22
C ARG A 362 -4.25 -21.42 10.24
N GLU A 363 -4.03 -20.80 11.41
CA GLU A 363 -2.79 -20.06 11.68
C GLU A 363 -1.60 -20.99 11.43
N ARG A 364 -0.66 -20.54 10.60
CA ARG A 364 0.54 -21.29 10.24
C ARG A 364 1.72 -20.66 10.97
N ARG A 365 2.38 -21.43 11.83
CA ARG A 365 3.65 -21.09 12.48
C ARG A 365 4.75 -21.99 11.92
N PRO A 366 5.99 -21.51 11.74
CA PRO A 366 7.14 -22.37 11.54
C PRO A 366 7.44 -23.20 12.81
N PRO A 367 8.27 -24.25 12.72
CA PRO A 367 8.77 -24.93 13.91
C PRO A 367 9.66 -23.99 14.72
N GLU A 368 9.36 -23.87 16.01
CA GLU A 368 10.19 -23.13 16.99
C GLU A 368 11.61 -23.70 16.94
N GLY A 369 12.60 -22.85 16.65
CA GLY A 369 14.01 -23.22 16.73
C GLY A 369 14.35 -23.59 18.17
N GLU A 370 14.94 -24.78 18.36
CA GLU A 370 15.50 -25.20 19.64
C GLU A 370 16.41 -24.11 20.21
N GLY A 371 16.19 -23.80 21.49
CA GLY A 371 16.90 -22.76 22.21
C GLY A 371 18.41 -22.85 22.04
N ARG A 372 19.00 -21.73 21.61
CA ARG A 372 20.42 -21.49 21.83
C ARG A 372 20.53 -20.75 23.16
N ASP A 373 21.08 -21.45 24.14
CA ASP A 373 21.59 -20.85 25.36
C ASP A 373 22.49 -19.67 25.01
N VAL A 374 22.10 -18.49 25.47
CA VAL A 374 22.94 -17.30 25.45
C VAL A 374 23.93 -17.46 26.60
N GLU A 375 25.14 -17.95 26.31
CA GLU A 375 26.28 -17.70 27.19
C GLU A 375 26.66 -16.22 27.05
N MET A 376 26.41 -15.46 28.13
CA MET A 376 26.97 -14.13 28.30
C MET A 376 28.49 -14.21 28.42
N VAL A 377 29.19 -13.50 27.54
CA VAL A 377 30.53 -12.94 27.81
C VAL A 377 30.59 -11.53 27.27
#